data_AF-A0A1G2P4Z3-F1
#
_entry.id   AF-A0A1G2P4Z3-F1
#
_cell.length_a   1.000
_cell.length_b   1.000
_cell.length_c   1.000
_cell.angle_alpha   90.00
_cell.angle_beta   90.00
_cell.angle_gamma   90.00
#
_symmetry.space_group_name_H-M   'P 1'
#
loop_
_entity.id
_entity.type
_entity.pdbx_description
1 polymer ?
#
loop_
_entity_poly.entity_id
_entity_poly.type
_entity_poly.pdbx_seq_one_letter_code
_entity_poly.pdbx_strand_id
1 'polypeptide(L)'
;MKFLTPKSFFATFAILLGFMVIPLGAEASSFIFQSKVITVEKGQTFTMPVVIDPSGEKNYTVRFTLGFPPDILEVTSFALASSWLAVPQPGYDLIDNKSGQFIKTAGFPKGFSVPEAFGTVTFLAKVAGEAIISVGPRSFILNAQNKSTLESRPQVRVVATVGSPPKASSITPLPDLPQGEQNIFDISLIPQIQTTGAGLASKVAPGEFLPLSVKLLNFGNRNRVDVTITYEITDLSGKTIYTSTETVAVETTATFVKTIQIPFETIPGLYIAKSSIVYQDQVAPATTEFPFVVERKLLGLFQSDFLRYGGITLLVGILMVLLGRALIKRRRSVRFAPFDYSDIPHGERTFYEILSDTIMEMRERVGDDALDIAANIDGLKIDKATGRVLALTERPSKIIATLVSEYEKLLGKKVSFSFRREKADL
;
A
#
# COMPACT_ATOMS: atom_id res chain seq x y z
N MET A 1 -34.96 -8.91 37.96
CA MET A 1 -34.57 -8.46 36.62
C MET A 1 -33.76 -7.16 36.74
N LYS A 2 -32.42 -7.22 36.78
CA LYS A 2 -31.57 -6.01 36.85
C LYS A 2 -31.23 -5.58 35.42
N PHE A 3 -31.78 -4.44 35.00
CA PHE A 3 -31.40 -3.78 33.75
C PHE A 3 -29.88 -3.57 33.74
N LEU A 4 -29.20 -3.96 32.66
CA LEU A 4 -27.84 -3.51 32.41
C LEU A 4 -27.86 -1.97 32.43
N THR A 5 -27.22 -1.40 33.45
CA THR A 5 -27.15 0.05 33.62
C THR A 5 -26.37 0.66 32.46
N PRO A 6 -26.79 1.82 31.91
CA PRO A 6 -26.18 2.46 30.74
C PRO A 6 -24.67 2.75 30.87
N LYS A 7 -24.13 2.72 32.10
CA LYS A 7 -22.70 2.86 32.38
C LYS A 7 -21.83 1.71 31.84
N SER A 8 -22.34 0.48 31.72
CA SER A 8 -21.54 -0.65 31.20
C SER A 8 -21.42 -0.64 29.67
N PHE A 9 -22.31 0.07 28.97
CA PHE A 9 -22.26 0.20 27.51
C PHE A 9 -21.21 1.22 27.06
N PHE A 10 -20.96 2.26 27.87
CA PHE A 10 -19.87 3.22 27.63
C PHE A 10 -18.47 2.62 27.86
N ALA A 11 -18.33 1.72 28.84
CA ALA A 11 -17.04 1.06 29.13
C ALA A 11 -16.61 0.08 28.02
N THR A 12 -17.55 -0.59 27.34
CA THR A 12 -17.23 -1.47 26.20
C THR A 12 -16.91 -0.67 24.93
N PHE A 13 -17.47 0.52 24.77
CA PHE A 13 -17.16 1.42 23.65
C PHE A 13 -15.75 2.04 23.78
N ALA A 14 -15.31 2.33 25.01
CA ALA A 14 -13.96 2.86 25.27
C ALA A 14 -12.85 1.82 25.05
N ILE A 15 -13.11 0.53 25.31
CA ILE A 15 -12.12 -0.55 25.09
C ILE A 15 -11.99 -0.91 23.60
N LEU A 16 -13.03 -0.71 22.79
CA LEU A 16 -12.96 -0.94 21.35
C LEU A 16 -12.26 0.20 20.58
N LEU A 17 -12.26 1.43 21.12
CA LEU A 17 -11.48 2.56 20.60
C LEU A 17 -9.97 2.42 20.87
N GLY A 18 -9.58 1.51 21.78
CA GLY A 18 -8.20 1.19 22.12
C GLY A 18 -7.54 0.14 21.23
N PHE A 19 -8.27 -0.47 20.28
CA PHE A 19 -7.62 -1.05 19.12
C PHE A 19 -7.15 0.13 18.26
N MET A 20 -5.96 0.64 18.62
CA MET A 20 -5.05 1.25 17.65
C MET A 20 -5.22 0.41 16.38
N VAL A 21 -5.78 1.03 15.34
CA VAL A 21 -5.48 0.62 13.99
C VAL A 21 -3.98 0.85 13.90
N ILE A 22 -3.19 -0.14 14.35
CA ILE A 22 -1.80 -0.25 13.96
C ILE A 22 -1.95 -0.25 12.45
N PRO A 23 -1.45 0.78 11.74
CA PRO A 23 -1.38 0.67 10.31
C PRO A 23 -0.55 -0.59 10.11
N LEU A 24 -1.21 -1.69 9.74
CA LEU A 24 -0.57 -2.75 9.01
C LEU A 24 -0.13 -2.01 7.76
N GLY A 25 1.08 -1.45 7.81
CA GLY A 25 1.73 -0.92 6.64
C GLY A 25 1.65 -2.06 5.66
N ALA A 26 0.82 -1.91 4.64
CA ALA A 26 0.93 -2.76 3.48
C ALA A 26 2.31 -2.41 2.95
N GLU A 27 3.30 -3.22 3.32
CA GLU A 27 4.66 -2.96 2.87
C GLU A 27 4.67 -3.26 1.38
N ALA A 28 4.71 -2.18 0.61
CA ALA A 28 4.48 -2.18 -0.81
C ALA A 28 5.79 -2.43 -1.52
N SER A 29 5.91 -3.54 -2.23
CA SER A 29 7.09 -3.81 -3.06
C SER A 29 7.17 -2.82 -4.24
N SER A 30 8.38 -2.54 -4.70
CA SER A 30 8.64 -1.57 -5.77
C SER A 30 9.79 -1.98 -6.69
N PHE A 31 9.77 -1.46 -7.91
CA PHE A 31 10.97 -1.43 -8.75
C PHE A 31 11.79 -0.18 -8.43
N ILE A 32 13.11 -0.33 -8.46
CA ILE A 32 14.06 0.76 -8.27
C ILE A 32 14.98 0.82 -9.50
N PHE A 33 15.05 2.00 -10.10
CA PHE A 33 16.05 2.34 -11.10
C PHE A 33 17.14 3.19 -10.44
N GLN A 34 18.40 2.87 -10.71
CA GLN A 34 19.54 3.61 -10.13
C GLN A 34 19.57 5.08 -10.53
N SER A 35 19.12 5.39 -11.76
CA SER A 35 19.07 6.74 -12.30
C SER A 35 17.66 7.07 -12.77
N LYS A 36 17.14 8.23 -12.36
CA LYS A 36 15.86 8.77 -12.87
C LYS A 36 16.01 9.49 -14.21
N VAL A 37 17.23 9.96 -14.52
CA VAL A 37 17.58 10.63 -15.77
C VAL A 37 18.84 10.00 -16.35
N ILE A 38 18.84 9.66 -17.64
CA ILE A 38 20.00 9.11 -18.37
C ILE A 38 20.26 10.00 -19.59
N THR A 39 21.51 10.45 -19.76
CA THR A 39 21.95 11.18 -20.95
C THR A 39 22.84 10.27 -21.77
N VAL A 40 22.55 10.13 -23.06
CA VAL A 40 23.27 9.23 -23.98
C VAL A 40 23.34 9.85 -25.37
N GLU A 41 24.43 9.64 -26.10
CA GLU A 41 24.52 10.14 -27.48
C GLU A 41 23.78 9.22 -28.45
N LYS A 42 23.23 9.80 -29.52
CA LYS A 42 22.66 9.03 -30.63
C LYS A 42 23.67 7.99 -31.15
N GLY A 43 23.23 6.75 -31.26
CA GLY A 43 24.02 5.60 -31.71
C GLY A 43 24.75 4.87 -30.60
N GLN A 44 24.77 5.40 -29.38
CA GLN A 44 25.37 4.72 -28.23
C GLN A 44 24.36 3.87 -27.48
N THR A 45 24.88 2.86 -26.78
CA THR A 45 24.11 2.05 -25.85
C THR A 45 24.26 2.56 -24.42
N PHE A 46 23.23 2.33 -23.61
CA PHE A 46 23.28 2.54 -22.17
C PHE A 46 22.62 1.37 -21.45
N THR A 47 23.00 1.17 -20.19
CA THR A 47 22.47 0.10 -19.35
C THR A 47 21.57 0.66 -18.26
N MET A 48 20.50 -0.07 -17.98
CA MET A 48 19.55 0.25 -16.92
C MET A 48 19.42 -0.95 -15.98
N PRO A 49 20.18 -0.98 -14.87
CA PRO A 49 20.04 -2.00 -13.85
C PRO A 49 18.71 -1.83 -13.12
N VAL A 50 18.03 -2.94 -12.90
CA VAL A 50 16.72 -3.02 -12.25
C VAL A 50 16.89 -3.75 -10.92
N VAL A 51 16.54 -3.06 -9.83
CA VAL A 51 16.51 -3.62 -8.48
C VAL A 51 15.05 -3.70 -8.03
N ILE A 52 14.73 -4.70 -7.23
CA ILE A 52 13.40 -4.91 -6.69
C ILE A 52 13.49 -4.80 -5.19
N ASP A 53 12.76 -3.84 -4.63
CA ASP A 53 12.62 -3.72 -3.19
C ASP A 53 11.33 -4.42 -2.75
N PRO A 54 11.41 -5.53 -2.00
CA PRO A 54 10.24 -6.22 -1.51
C PRO A 54 9.51 -5.45 -0.42
N SER A 55 10.12 -4.42 0.19
CA SER A 55 9.62 -3.73 1.38
C SER A 55 9.24 -4.75 2.46
N GLY A 56 10.21 -5.52 2.95
CA GLY A 56 10.00 -6.49 4.05
C GLY A 56 9.15 -7.73 3.73
N GLU A 57 8.26 -7.72 2.73
CA GLU A 57 7.41 -8.85 2.38
C GLU A 57 8.18 -9.90 1.58
N LYS A 58 7.96 -11.18 1.90
CA LYS A 58 8.64 -12.27 1.20
C LYS A 58 7.99 -12.53 -0.18
N ASN A 59 8.74 -12.23 -1.23
CA ASN A 59 8.30 -12.33 -2.63
C ASN A 59 9.05 -13.44 -3.39
N TYR A 60 8.43 -13.96 -4.45
CA TYR A 60 8.91 -15.18 -5.13
C TYR A 60 8.94 -15.07 -6.65
N THR A 61 8.07 -14.26 -7.25
CA THR A 61 7.97 -14.17 -8.71
C THR A 61 7.79 -12.73 -9.12
N VAL A 62 8.49 -12.34 -10.18
CA VAL A 62 8.43 -11.01 -10.73
C VAL A 62 8.17 -11.10 -12.20
N ARG A 63 7.15 -10.37 -12.66
CA ARG A 63 6.97 -10.00 -14.05
C ARG A 63 7.26 -8.52 -14.17
N PHE A 64 8.30 -8.20 -14.92
CA PHE A 64 8.73 -6.85 -15.21
C PHE A 64 8.37 -6.52 -16.66
N THR A 65 7.53 -5.51 -16.84
CA THR A 65 7.18 -4.99 -18.16
C THR A 65 7.63 -3.56 -18.31
N LEU A 66 8.24 -3.20 -19.43
CA LEU A 66 8.59 -1.82 -19.77
C LEU A 66 7.87 -1.38 -21.04
N GLY A 67 7.44 -0.12 -21.04
CA GLY A 67 7.07 0.62 -22.25
C GLY A 67 8.14 1.68 -22.54
N PHE A 68 8.52 1.83 -23.81
CA PHE A 68 9.48 2.83 -24.29
C PHE A 68 9.11 3.31 -25.71
N PRO A 69 9.51 4.53 -26.14
CA PRO A 69 9.26 5.00 -27.50
C PRO A 69 10.18 4.29 -28.52
N PRO A 70 9.64 3.43 -29.42
CA PRO A 70 10.45 2.61 -30.33
C PRO A 70 11.16 3.42 -31.44
N ASP A 71 10.70 4.65 -31.67
CA ASP A 71 11.28 5.57 -32.64
C ASP A 71 12.62 6.16 -32.12
N ILE A 72 12.77 6.26 -30.81
CA ILE A 72 13.93 6.87 -30.14
C ILE A 72 14.85 5.81 -29.55
N LEU A 73 14.28 4.76 -28.95
CA LEU A 73 15.01 3.74 -28.20
C LEU A 73 14.76 2.35 -28.75
N GLU A 74 15.75 1.48 -28.59
CA GLU A 74 15.68 0.06 -28.92
C GLU A 74 16.30 -0.77 -27.80
N VAL A 75 15.62 -1.82 -27.35
CA VAL A 75 16.24 -2.80 -26.43
C VAL A 75 17.14 -3.72 -27.23
N THR A 76 18.43 -3.71 -26.94
CA THR A 76 19.41 -4.56 -27.63
C THR A 76 19.65 -5.87 -26.89
N SER A 77 19.61 -5.86 -25.56
CA SER A 77 19.80 -7.07 -24.76
C SER A 77 19.21 -6.95 -23.35
N PHE A 78 19.05 -8.09 -22.69
CA PHE A 78 18.75 -8.17 -21.27
C PHE A 78 19.58 -9.28 -20.63
N ALA A 79 20.24 -8.95 -19.53
CA ALA A 79 20.94 -9.91 -18.68
C ALA A 79 20.16 -10.08 -17.36
N LEU A 80 19.61 -11.28 -17.15
CA LEU A 80 18.97 -11.65 -15.90
C LEU A 80 20.04 -11.90 -14.83
N ALA A 81 19.83 -11.43 -13.59
CA ALA A 81 20.75 -11.71 -12.49
C ALA A 81 20.73 -13.20 -12.12
N SER A 82 21.89 -13.74 -11.70
CA SER A 82 22.10 -15.19 -11.50
C SER A 82 21.23 -15.83 -10.41
N SER A 83 20.73 -15.03 -9.46
CA SER A 83 19.83 -15.49 -8.39
C SER A 83 18.41 -15.80 -8.89
N TRP A 84 18.10 -15.46 -10.16
CA TRP A 84 16.76 -15.61 -10.73
C TRP A 84 16.68 -16.76 -11.72
N LEU A 85 15.55 -17.46 -11.69
CA LEU A 85 15.20 -18.50 -12.63
C LEU A 85 14.19 -17.95 -13.64
N ALA A 86 14.61 -17.81 -14.90
CA ALA A 86 13.73 -17.37 -15.98
C ALA A 86 12.51 -18.31 -16.15
N VAL A 87 11.37 -17.73 -16.52
CA VAL A 87 10.14 -18.50 -16.85
C VAL A 87 9.98 -18.56 -18.37
N PRO A 88 10.39 -19.67 -19.04
CA PRO A 88 10.41 -19.77 -20.50
C PRO A 88 9.02 -20.14 -21.06
N GLN A 89 8.01 -19.34 -20.75
CA GLN A 89 6.65 -19.53 -21.27
C GLN A 89 6.32 -18.46 -22.32
N PRO A 90 5.56 -18.80 -23.38
CA PRO A 90 5.09 -17.81 -24.35
C PRO A 90 4.36 -16.65 -23.66
N GLY A 91 4.73 -15.41 -24.01
CA GLY A 91 4.13 -14.21 -23.42
C GLY A 91 4.66 -13.81 -22.03
N TYR A 92 5.65 -14.53 -21.49
CA TYR A 92 6.37 -14.18 -20.25
C TYR A 92 7.75 -13.58 -20.51
N ASP A 93 8.22 -13.70 -21.74
CA ASP A 93 9.43 -13.11 -22.28
C ASP A 93 9.09 -12.48 -23.64
N LEU A 94 9.40 -11.20 -23.82
CA LEU A 94 9.20 -10.47 -25.07
C LEU A 94 10.20 -9.31 -25.16
N ILE A 95 10.83 -9.18 -26.32
CA ILE A 95 11.49 -7.95 -26.77
C ILE A 95 10.82 -7.55 -28.07
N ASP A 96 9.97 -6.52 -28.02
CA ASP A 96 9.28 -5.98 -29.20
C ASP A 96 9.68 -4.52 -29.39
N ASN A 97 10.74 -4.31 -30.15
CA ASN A 97 11.25 -3.00 -30.53
C ASN A 97 10.38 -2.28 -31.57
N LYS A 98 9.33 -2.92 -32.12
CA LYS A 98 8.38 -2.27 -33.03
C LYS A 98 7.27 -1.58 -32.24
N SER A 99 6.73 -2.26 -31.23
CA SER A 99 5.68 -1.69 -30.37
C SER A 99 6.21 -0.97 -29.12
N GLY A 100 7.53 -1.04 -28.87
CA GLY A 100 8.15 -0.40 -27.71
C GLY A 100 7.86 -1.14 -26.41
N GLN A 101 7.78 -2.48 -26.46
CA GLN A 101 7.44 -3.31 -25.32
C GLN A 101 8.55 -4.29 -24.97
N PHE A 102 8.78 -4.43 -23.67
CA PHE A 102 9.71 -5.39 -23.10
C PHE A 102 9.04 -6.12 -21.94
N ILE A 103 9.16 -7.44 -21.88
CA ILE A 103 8.58 -8.29 -20.84
C ILE A 103 9.64 -9.30 -20.42
N LYS A 104 9.91 -9.41 -19.13
CA LYS A 104 10.67 -10.51 -18.54
C LYS A 104 9.99 -11.00 -17.27
N THR A 105 9.90 -12.31 -17.12
CA THR A 105 9.39 -12.95 -15.91
C THR A 105 10.39 -13.93 -15.36
N ALA A 106 10.64 -13.85 -14.06
CA ALA A 106 11.53 -14.78 -13.37
C ALA A 106 11.03 -15.08 -11.95
N GLY A 107 11.34 -16.28 -11.47
CA GLY A 107 11.17 -16.69 -10.09
C GLY A 107 12.48 -16.53 -9.30
N PHE A 108 12.37 -16.29 -8.00
CA PHE A 108 13.49 -16.25 -7.07
C PHE A 108 13.41 -17.47 -6.14
N PRO A 109 14.29 -18.47 -6.29
CA PRO A 109 14.28 -19.66 -5.45
C PRO A 109 14.34 -19.29 -3.96
N LYS A 110 13.50 -19.91 -3.13
CA LYS A 110 13.34 -19.65 -1.68
C LYS A 110 12.72 -18.29 -1.31
N GLY A 111 12.44 -17.43 -2.28
CA GLY A 111 11.91 -16.07 -2.10
C GLY A 111 12.91 -15.08 -1.50
N PHE A 112 12.62 -13.79 -1.62
CA PHE A 112 13.45 -12.68 -1.16
C PHE A 112 12.63 -11.68 -0.33
N SER A 113 13.26 -11.09 0.68
CA SER A 113 12.67 -10.08 1.60
C SER A 113 13.56 -8.85 1.79
N VAL A 114 14.66 -8.77 1.05
CA VAL A 114 15.56 -7.63 0.97
C VAL A 114 15.69 -7.18 -0.48
N PRO A 115 16.13 -5.93 -0.77
CA PRO A 115 16.31 -5.48 -2.13
C PRO A 115 17.24 -6.39 -2.94
N GLU A 116 16.79 -6.82 -4.11
CA GLU A 116 17.52 -7.78 -4.97
C GLU A 116 17.65 -7.26 -6.40
N ALA A 117 18.81 -7.48 -7.01
CA ALA A 117 19.04 -7.15 -8.41
C ALA A 117 18.27 -8.13 -9.29
N PHE A 118 17.36 -7.62 -10.14
CA PHE A 118 16.58 -8.44 -11.07
C PHE A 118 17.34 -8.71 -12.36
N GLY A 119 18.00 -7.68 -12.89
CA GLY A 119 18.78 -7.77 -14.12
C GLY A 119 19.10 -6.40 -14.69
N THR A 120 19.71 -6.40 -15.88
CA THR A 120 20.13 -5.19 -16.57
C THR A 120 19.58 -5.18 -17.98
N VAL A 121 18.82 -4.14 -18.31
CA VAL A 121 18.33 -3.91 -19.68
C VAL A 121 19.34 -3.02 -20.40
N THR A 122 19.73 -3.39 -21.61
CA THR A 122 20.60 -2.56 -22.48
C THR A 122 19.75 -1.95 -23.58
N PHE A 123 19.83 -0.62 -23.71
CA PHE A 123 19.16 0.14 -24.75
C PHE A 123 20.16 0.74 -25.72
N LEU A 124 19.74 0.95 -26.97
CA LEU A 124 20.40 1.76 -27.99
C LEU A 124 19.58 3.03 -28.21
N ALA A 125 20.22 4.20 -28.20
CA ALA A 125 19.59 5.45 -28.58
C ALA A 125 19.63 5.64 -30.11
N LYS A 126 18.53 5.37 -30.80
CA LYS A 126 18.46 5.42 -32.28
C LYS A 126 18.51 6.83 -32.83
N VAL A 127 17.81 7.75 -32.18
CA VAL A 127 17.65 9.14 -32.62
C VAL A 127 17.82 10.06 -31.41
N ALA A 128 18.30 11.29 -31.65
CA ALA A 128 18.32 12.31 -30.62
C ALA A 128 16.89 12.75 -30.26
N GLY A 129 16.63 13.04 -28.99
CA GLY A 129 15.32 13.38 -28.47
C GLY A 129 15.14 12.97 -27.02
N GLU A 130 13.95 13.22 -26.48
CA GLU A 130 13.58 12.81 -25.14
C GLU A 130 12.67 11.58 -25.17
N ALA A 131 12.96 10.60 -24.34
CA ALA A 131 12.17 9.38 -24.19
C ALA A 131 11.83 9.13 -22.72
N ILE A 132 10.66 8.57 -22.45
CA ILE A 132 10.26 8.12 -21.12
C ILE A 132 10.14 6.59 -21.15
N ILE A 133 10.93 5.92 -20.33
CA ILE A 133 10.81 4.48 -20.06
C ILE A 133 9.95 4.32 -18.83
N SER A 134 8.88 3.52 -18.90
CA SER A 134 7.94 3.35 -17.80
C SER A 134 7.69 1.88 -17.48
N VAL A 135 7.52 1.57 -16.18
CA VAL A 135 7.06 0.24 -15.75
C VAL A 135 5.60 0.05 -16.17
N GLY A 136 5.37 -0.84 -17.13
CA GLY A 136 4.05 -1.10 -17.70
C GLY A 136 3.07 -1.70 -16.68
N PRO A 137 1.75 -1.53 -16.87
CA PRO A 137 0.71 -1.91 -15.90
C PRO A 137 0.59 -3.42 -15.67
N ARG A 138 1.13 -4.24 -16.58
CA ARG A 138 1.15 -5.70 -16.47
C ARG A 138 2.30 -6.23 -15.60
N SER A 139 3.15 -5.36 -15.08
CA SER A 139 4.17 -5.76 -14.10
C SER A 139 3.51 -6.17 -12.79
N PHE A 140 4.09 -7.19 -12.14
CA PHE A 140 3.70 -7.65 -10.82
C PHE A 140 4.91 -8.23 -10.07
N ILE A 141 4.82 -8.20 -8.75
CA ILE A 141 5.67 -8.93 -7.81
C ILE A 141 4.70 -9.80 -6.99
N LEU A 142 4.91 -11.11 -6.89
CA LEU A 142 4.02 -12.05 -6.21
C LEU A 142 4.64 -12.64 -4.95
N ASN A 143 3.83 -12.72 -3.90
CA ASN A 143 4.14 -13.43 -2.66
C ASN A 143 3.75 -14.93 -2.74
N ALA A 144 3.89 -15.64 -1.62
CA ALA A 144 3.57 -17.08 -1.54
C ALA A 144 2.08 -17.41 -1.80
N GLN A 145 1.18 -16.43 -1.65
CA GLN A 145 -0.25 -16.56 -1.90
C GLN A 145 -0.65 -16.16 -3.33
N ASN A 146 0.33 -15.93 -4.22
CA ASN A 146 0.12 -15.42 -5.58
C ASN A 146 -0.60 -14.07 -5.63
N LYS A 147 -0.57 -13.30 -4.54
CA LYS A 147 -1.10 -11.93 -4.51
C LYS A 147 0.01 -10.97 -4.94
N SER A 148 -0.34 -9.99 -5.77
CA SER A 148 0.64 -8.96 -6.11
C SER A 148 0.86 -7.97 -4.97
N THR A 149 2.12 -7.69 -4.70
CA THR A 149 2.62 -6.75 -3.67
C THR A 149 3.17 -5.46 -4.28
N LEU A 150 3.17 -5.35 -5.62
CA LEU A 150 3.70 -4.19 -6.33
C LEU A 150 2.73 -3.00 -6.23
N GLU A 151 3.16 -1.89 -5.62
CA GLU A 151 2.38 -0.63 -5.66
C GLU A 151 3.04 0.50 -6.45
N SER A 152 4.37 0.57 -6.48
CA SER A 152 5.09 1.66 -7.16
C SER A 152 5.61 1.25 -8.54
N ARG A 153 5.36 2.10 -9.54
CA ARG A 153 5.77 1.91 -10.93
C ARG A 153 6.60 3.11 -11.38
N PRO A 154 7.93 3.10 -11.16
CA PRO A 154 8.79 4.22 -11.52
C PRO A 154 8.85 4.44 -13.04
N GLN A 155 9.35 5.61 -13.40
CA GLN A 155 9.68 5.99 -14.77
C GLN A 155 11.09 6.59 -14.82
N VAL A 156 11.75 6.47 -15.96
CA VAL A 156 13.08 7.04 -16.24
C VAL A 156 12.98 7.93 -17.47
N ARG A 157 13.52 9.15 -17.38
CA ARG A 157 13.68 10.04 -18.52
C ARG A 157 15.03 9.80 -19.17
N VAL A 158 15.05 9.63 -20.48
CA VAL A 158 16.26 9.47 -21.28
C VAL A 158 16.36 10.66 -22.21
N VAL A 159 17.51 11.33 -22.21
CA VAL A 159 17.83 12.42 -23.11
C VAL A 159 18.90 11.93 -24.07
N ALA A 160 18.48 11.61 -25.29
CA ALA A 160 19.37 11.24 -26.38
C ALA A 160 19.89 12.52 -27.07
N THR A 161 21.18 12.79 -26.99
CA THR A 161 21.77 13.99 -27.59
C THR A 161 22.29 13.71 -29.00
N VAL A 162 22.34 14.75 -29.83
CA VAL A 162 23.10 14.69 -31.08
C VAL A 162 24.56 14.63 -30.67
N GLY A 163 25.25 13.52 -30.96
CA GLY A 163 26.64 13.34 -30.57
C GLY A 163 27.48 14.53 -31.04
N SER A 164 28.40 14.99 -30.20
CA SER A 164 29.39 15.96 -30.66
C SER A 164 30.22 15.32 -31.77
N PRO A 165 30.67 16.09 -32.78
CA PRO A 165 31.46 15.54 -33.89
C PRO A 165 32.60 14.68 -33.34
N PRO A 166 32.86 13.51 -33.95
CA PRO A 166 33.79 12.53 -33.40
C PRO A 166 35.13 13.21 -33.18
N LYS A 167 35.54 13.32 -31.92
CA LYS A 167 36.91 13.72 -31.59
C LYS A 167 37.79 12.65 -32.22
N ALA A 168 38.50 13.02 -33.29
CA ALA A 168 39.31 12.11 -34.09
C ALA A 168 40.05 11.15 -33.17
N SER A 169 39.77 9.84 -33.31
CA SER A 169 40.43 8.79 -32.54
C SER A 169 41.93 9.07 -32.52
N SER A 170 42.51 9.15 -31.32
CA SER A 170 43.96 9.23 -31.17
C SER A 170 44.56 8.00 -31.84
N ILE A 171 45.08 8.21 -33.04
CA ILE A 171 45.96 7.29 -33.74
C ILE A 171 47.10 6.97 -32.77
N THR A 172 47.28 5.70 -32.48
CA THR A 172 48.43 5.17 -31.73
C THR A 172 49.71 5.78 -32.30
N PRO A 173 50.55 6.46 -31.50
CA PRO A 173 51.77 7.05 -32.04
C PRO A 173 52.70 5.92 -32.50
N LEU A 174 53.04 5.96 -33.78
CA LEU A 174 54.18 5.24 -34.35
C LEU A 174 55.47 5.82 -33.72
N PRO A 175 56.47 5.00 -33.38
CA PRO A 175 57.69 5.50 -32.75
C PRO A 175 58.55 6.29 -33.75
N ASP A 176 59.09 7.40 -33.26
CA ASP A 176 60.21 8.21 -33.77
C ASP A 176 60.11 8.82 -35.17
N LEU A 177 59.98 10.16 -35.21
CA LEU A 177 60.75 11.11 -36.04
C LEU A 177 60.45 12.57 -35.59
N PRO A 178 61.35 13.53 -35.84
CA PRO A 178 61.56 14.69 -34.97
C PRO A 178 60.59 15.85 -35.18
N GLN A 179 60.51 16.66 -34.12
CA GLN A 179 59.69 17.85 -33.95
C GLN A 179 59.80 18.86 -35.10
N GLY A 180 58.63 19.31 -35.55
CA GLY A 180 58.51 20.50 -36.37
C GLY A 180 57.15 20.56 -37.07
N GLU A 181 56.13 21.08 -36.38
CA GLU A 181 55.22 22.10 -36.91
C GLU A 181 54.04 22.35 -35.97
N GLN A 182 53.76 23.63 -35.74
CA GLN A 182 52.61 24.12 -35.01
C GLN A 182 51.33 23.96 -35.84
N ASN A 183 50.25 23.46 -35.23
CA ASN A 183 48.86 23.67 -35.65
C ASN A 183 47.98 23.49 -34.40
N ILE A 184 47.51 24.57 -33.77
CA ILE A 184 46.30 25.33 -34.10
C ILE A 184 45.04 24.43 -34.11
N PHE A 185 44.71 23.83 -32.97
CA PHE A 185 43.33 23.47 -32.62
C PHE A 185 43.15 23.60 -31.11
N ASP A 186 42.86 24.83 -30.68
CA ASP A 186 42.20 25.11 -29.41
C ASP A 186 40.79 24.49 -29.45
N ILE A 187 40.69 23.22 -29.06
CA ILE A 187 39.41 22.65 -28.64
C ILE A 187 39.29 23.03 -27.17
N SER A 188 38.63 24.16 -26.93
CA SER A 188 38.16 24.62 -25.63
C SER A 188 37.51 23.47 -24.85
N LEU A 189 38.29 22.85 -23.96
CA LEU A 189 37.87 21.87 -22.96
C LEU A 189 37.09 22.61 -21.87
N ILE A 190 35.89 23.07 -22.20
CA ILE A 190 35.01 23.70 -21.22
C ILE A 190 34.57 22.59 -20.26
N PRO A 191 34.81 22.71 -18.94
CA PRO A 191 34.37 21.71 -17.95
C PRO A 191 32.85 21.58 -18.04
N GLN A 192 32.31 20.40 -18.35
CA GLN A 192 30.86 20.20 -18.34
C GLN A 192 30.42 19.67 -16.97
N ILE A 193 29.36 20.26 -16.39
CA ILE A 193 28.77 19.83 -15.13
C ILE A 193 27.38 19.23 -15.37
N GLN A 194 27.21 17.95 -15.03
CA GLN A 194 25.89 17.31 -15.05
C GLN A 194 25.25 17.32 -13.66
N THR A 195 23.93 17.42 -13.64
CA THR A 195 23.12 17.58 -12.41
C THR A 195 22.05 16.49 -12.37
N THR A 196 21.94 15.77 -11.26
CA THR A 196 20.82 14.83 -11.02
C THR A 196 20.13 15.20 -9.72
N GLY A 197 18.86 15.57 -9.82
CA GLY A 197 18.00 15.92 -8.69
C GLY A 197 17.05 14.78 -8.35
N ALA A 198 17.16 14.21 -7.15
CA ALA A 198 16.18 13.25 -6.62
C ALA A 198 15.46 13.87 -5.42
N GLY A 199 14.23 14.34 -5.61
CA GLY A 199 13.36 14.68 -4.49
C GLY A 199 12.91 13.41 -3.76
N LEU A 200 13.09 13.39 -2.44
CA LEU A 200 12.78 12.25 -1.57
C LEU A 200 11.32 12.29 -1.07
N ALA A 201 10.68 13.46 -1.08
CA ALA A 201 9.29 13.65 -0.68
C ALA A 201 8.44 14.15 -1.85
N SER A 202 7.37 13.42 -2.18
CA SER A 202 6.40 13.84 -3.21
C SER A 202 5.35 14.82 -2.66
N LYS A 203 5.22 14.91 -1.34
CA LYS A 203 4.29 15.80 -0.62
C LYS A 203 4.97 16.49 0.56
N VAL A 204 4.66 17.75 0.78
CA VAL A 204 5.18 18.57 1.89
C VAL A 204 4.10 19.54 2.37
N ALA A 205 4.09 19.91 3.66
CA ALA A 205 3.17 20.94 4.15
C ALA A 205 3.81 22.34 4.14
N PRO A 206 3.02 23.42 4.08
CA PRO A 206 3.53 24.76 4.34
C PRO A 206 4.25 24.81 5.70
N GLY A 207 5.46 25.39 5.73
CA GLY A 207 6.32 25.43 6.91
C GLY A 207 7.27 24.24 7.08
N GLU A 208 7.07 23.13 6.36
CA GLU A 208 7.93 21.94 6.44
C GLU A 208 9.14 22.03 5.51
N PHE A 209 10.11 21.15 5.73
CA PHE A 209 11.34 21.09 4.94
C PHE A 209 11.21 20.12 3.77
N LEU A 210 11.54 20.60 2.57
CA LEU A 210 11.72 19.81 1.35
C LEU A 210 13.21 19.50 1.16
N PRO A 211 13.64 18.24 1.33
CA PRO A 211 15.02 17.84 1.05
C PRO A 211 15.24 17.65 -0.45
N LEU A 212 16.22 18.37 -1.00
CA LEU A 212 16.69 18.25 -2.38
C LEU A 212 18.10 17.67 -2.41
N SER A 213 18.25 16.49 -3.02
CA SER A 213 19.57 15.90 -3.27
C SER A 213 20.10 16.35 -4.62
N VAL A 214 21.27 16.98 -4.64
CA VAL A 214 21.95 17.40 -5.87
C VAL A 214 23.29 16.69 -5.96
N LYS A 215 23.52 16.06 -7.10
CA LYS A 215 24.79 15.45 -7.47
C LYS A 215 25.43 16.26 -8.59
N LEU A 216 26.65 16.73 -8.35
CA LEU A 216 27.50 17.44 -9.31
C LEU A 216 28.61 16.52 -9.78
N LEU A 217 28.85 16.49 -11.08
CA LEU A 217 29.98 15.79 -11.68
C LEU A 217 30.77 16.77 -12.54
N ASN A 218 32.07 16.90 -12.29
CA ASN A 218 32.99 17.70 -13.11
C ASN A 218 33.68 16.79 -14.13
N PHE A 219 33.39 16.99 -15.43
CA PHE A 219 34.01 16.23 -16.52
C PHE A 219 35.22 16.93 -17.15
N GLY A 220 35.65 18.09 -16.62
CA GLY A 220 36.79 18.85 -17.12
C GLY A 220 38.15 18.41 -16.59
N ASN A 221 39.18 19.25 -16.81
CA ASN A 221 40.50 19.07 -16.20
C ASN A 221 40.38 18.94 -14.67
N ARG A 222 41.32 18.24 -14.02
CA ARG A 222 41.35 17.93 -12.57
C ARG A 222 41.41 19.16 -11.62
N ASN A 223 41.16 20.35 -12.15
CA ASN A 223 41.13 21.58 -11.38
C ASN A 223 39.78 21.70 -10.66
N ARG A 224 39.85 22.27 -9.46
CA ARG A 224 38.69 22.66 -8.67
C ARG A 224 37.93 23.76 -9.41
N VAL A 225 36.62 23.58 -9.60
CA VAL A 225 35.73 24.55 -10.23
C VAL A 225 34.73 25.05 -9.20
N ASP A 226 34.58 26.37 -9.07
CA ASP A 226 33.54 26.96 -8.24
C ASP A 226 32.21 27.00 -8.99
N VAL A 227 31.20 26.42 -8.38
CA VAL A 227 29.88 26.19 -8.97
C VAL A 227 28.85 26.93 -8.16
N THR A 228 28.12 27.85 -8.78
CA THR A 228 27.01 28.58 -8.16
C THR A 228 25.70 27.87 -8.47
N ILE A 229 24.97 27.53 -7.42
CA ILE A 229 23.75 26.72 -7.47
C ILE A 229 22.61 27.59 -6.97
N THR A 230 21.59 27.79 -7.81
CA THR A 230 20.38 28.53 -7.47
C THR A 230 19.22 27.55 -7.36
N TYR A 231 18.65 27.45 -6.16
CA TYR A 231 17.45 26.67 -5.87
C TYR A 231 16.25 27.58 -5.95
N GLU A 232 15.25 27.21 -6.76
CA GLU A 232 14.01 27.95 -6.92
C GLU A 232 12.83 27.01 -6.66
N ILE A 233 11.79 27.52 -6.03
CA ILE A 233 10.49 26.84 -5.97
C ILE A 233 9.49 27.72 -6.70
N THR A 234 8.84 27.15 -7.70
CA THR A 234 7.87 27.84 -8.56
C THR A 234 6.52 27.13 -8.53
N ASP A 235 5.44 27.88 -8.65
CA ASP A 235 4.13 27.30 -8.93
C ASP A 235 3.99 26.94 -10.42
N LEU A 236 2.84 26.35 -10.80
CA LEU A 236 2.57 26.00 -12.21
C LEU A 236 2.46 27.20 -13.16
N SER A 237 2.29 28.42 -12.63
CA SER A 237 2.32 29.65 -13.45
C SER A 237 3.74 30.18 -13.67
N GLY A 238 4.75 29.53 -13.07
CA GLY A 238 6.14 29.97 -13.09
C GLY A 238 6.44 31.06 -12.07
N LYS A 239 5.53 31.37 -11.13
CA LYS A 239 5.77 32.36 -10.08
C LYS A 239 6.67 31.75 -9.01
N THR A 240 7.83 32.37 -8.79
CA THR A 240 8.78 31.97 -7.75
C THR A 240 8.26 32.32 -6.37
N ILE A 241 8.17 31.33 -5.49
CA ILE A 241 7.79 31.50 -4.07
C ILE A 241 8.99 31.39 -3.12
N TYR A 242 10.11 30.84 -3.60
CA TYR A 242 11.36 30.72 -2.84
C TYR A 242 12.56 30.74 -3.81
N THR A 243 13.63 31.42 -3.41
CA THR A 243 14.92 31.36 -4.11
C THR A 243 16.07 31.37 -3.10
N SER A 244 17.12 30.59 -3.37
CA SER A 244 18.34 30.55 -2.56
C SER A 244 19.53 30.22 -3.45
N THR A 245 20.67 30.87 -3.19
CA THR A 245 21.90 30.64 -3.95
C THR A 245 23.01 30.15 -3.03
N GLU A 246 23.84 29.24 -3.51
CA GLU A 246 24.99 28.69 -2.78
C GLU A 246 26.14 28.41 -3.76
N THR A 247 27.38 28.69 -3.34
CA THR A 247 28.57 28.40 -4.16
C THR A 247 29.32 27.23 -3.55
N VAL A 248 29.56 26.20 -4.34
CA VAL A 248 30.23 24.96 -3.95
C VAL A 248 31.39 24.70 -4.89
N ALA A 249 32.54 24.35 -4.34
CA ALA A 249 33.69 24.01 -5.15
C ALA A 249 33.71 22.49 -5.43
N VAL A 250 33.91 22.12 -6.69
CA VAL A 250 33.87 20.72 -7.16
C VAL A 250 35.14 20.37 -7.90
N GLU A 251 35.83 19.32 -7.45
CA GLU A 251 37.01 18.79 -8.16
C GLU A 251 36.61 17.67 -9.11
N THR A 252 35.88 16.66 -8.64
CA THR A 252 35.48 15.47 -9.43
C THR A 252 33.99 15.20 -9.32
N THR A 253 33.51 14.90 -8.11
CA THR A 253 32.09 14.66 -7.83
C THR A 253 31.76 15.19 -6.45
N ALA A 254 30.64 15.90 -6.34
CA ALA A 254 30.11 16.35 -5.06
C ALA A 254 28.63 15.95 -4.96
N THR A 255 28.20 15.46 -3.81
CA THR A 255 26.79 15.18 -3.53
C THR A 255 26.42 15.88 -2.23
N PHE A 256 25.35 16.64 -2.23
CA PHE A 256 24.86 17.31 -1.03
C PHE A 256 23.32 17.34 -1.02
N VAL A 257 22.77 17.48 0.18
CA VAL A 257 21.32 17.56 0.39
C VAL A 257 20.98 18.94 0.94
N LYS A 258 20.22 19.72 0.17
CA LYS A 258 19.70 21.02 0.61
C LYS A 258 18.30 20.85 1.16
N THR A 259 18.08 21.21 2.42
CA THR A 259 16.74 21.29 3.02
C THR A 259 16.19 22.71 2.85
N ILE A 260 15.08 22.83 2.13
CA ILE A 260 14.41 24.11 1.89
C ILE A 260 13.12 24.15 2.71
N GLN A 261 12.92 25.18 3.52
CA GLN A 261 11.66 25.35 4.23
C GLN A 261 10.61 25.97 3.31
N ILE A 262 9.48 25.31 3.14
CA ILE A 262 8.35 25.84 2.36
C ILE A 262 7.73 27.00 3.15
N PRO A 263 7.51 28.20 2.57
CA PRO A 263 6.89 29.31 3.27
C PRO A 263 5.53 28.92 3.88
N PHE A 264 5.23 29.39 5.10
CA PHE A 264 3.99 29.06 5.81
C PHE A 264 2.73 29.53 5.07
N GLU A 265 2.84 30.59 4.27
CA GLU A 265 1.73 31.18 3.50
C GLU A 265 1.50 30.48 2.15
N THR A 266 2.28 29.44 1.84
CA THR A 266 2.18 28.72 0.56
C THR A 266 0.81 28.07 0.43
N ILE A 267 0.12 28.37 -0.68
CA ILE A 267 -1.19 27.82 -0.97
C ILE A 267 -1.02 26.35 -1.39
N PRO A 268 -1.87 25.42 -0.92
CA PRO A 268 -1.84 24.03 -1.38
C PRO A 268 -1.95 23.91 -2.90
N GLY A 269 -1.14 23.06 -3.51
CA GLY A 269 -1.06 22.94 -4.96
C GLY A 269 0.15 22.13 -5.43
N LEU A 270 0.31 22.04 -6.75
CA LEU A 270 1.48 21.43 -7.39
C LEU A 270 2.54 22.50 -7.62
N TYR A 271 3.79 22.19 -7.27
CA TYR A 271 4.94 23.08 -7.38
C TYR A 271 6.10 22.35 -8.05
N ILE A 272 7.05 23.13 -8.58
CA ILE A 272 8.28 22.65 -9.20
C ILE A 272 9.46 23.20 -8.41
N ALA A 273 10.26 22.30 -7.86
CA ALA A 273 11.58 22.63 -7.32
C ALA A 273 12.60 22.57 -8.46
N LYS A 274 13.29 23.68 -8.69
CA LYS A 274 14.27 23.85 -9.75
C LYS A 274 15.64 24.09 -9.12
N SER A 275 16.67 23.43 -9.65
CA SER A 275 18.07 23.72 -9.33
C SER A 275 18.77 24.12 -10.61
N SER A 276 19.26 25.36 -10.67
CA SER A 276 20.01 25.93 -11.79
C SER A 276 21.47 26.10 -11.38
N ILE A 277 22.38 25.64 -12.22
CA ILE A 277 23.80 25.59 -11.91
C ILE A 277 24.58 26.38 -12.95
N VAL A 278 25.42 27.30 -12.46
CA VAL A 278 26.27 28.21 -13.22
C VAL A 278 27.71 28.07 -12.73
N TYR A 279 28.66 27.88 -13.66
CA TYR A 279 30.10 27.94 -13.39
C TYR A 279 30.79 28.85 -14.42
N GLN A 280 32.08 29.14 -14.21
CA GLN A 280 32.85 30.00 -15.11
C GLN A 280 32.90 29.43 -16.54
N ASP A 281 32.73 30.28 -17.54
CA ASP A 281 32.73 29.92 -18.97
C ASP A 281 31.56 29.04 -19.45
N GLN A 282 30.53 28.87 -18.62
CA GLN A 282 29.32 28.16 -19.02
C GLN A 282 28.42 29.04 -19.90
N VAL A 283 28.14 28.59 -21.13
CA VAL A 283 27.28 29.30 -22.09
C VAL A 283 25.80 29.28 -21.68
N ALA A 284 25.33 28.20 -21.03
CA ALA A 284 23.95 28.07 -20.57
C ALA A 284 23.88 27.24 -19.27
N PRO A 285 23.07 27.66 -18.28
CA PRO A 285 22.97 26.98 -16.99
C PRO A 285 22.45 25.55 -17.12
N ALA A 286 23.00 24.65 -16.30
CA ALA A 286 22.49 23.29 -16.17
C ALA A 286 21.31 23.31 -15.20
N THR A 287 20.13 22.92 -15.67
CA THR A 287 18.89 22.99 -14.88
C THR A 287 18.31 21.60 -14.65
N THR A 288 17.86 21.33 -13.42
CA THR A 288 17.03 20.16 -13.08
C THR A 288 15.77 20.60 -12.38
N GLU A 289 14.66 19.92 -12.66
CA GLU A 289 13.35 20.21 -12.09
C GLU A 289 12.73 18.95 -11.48
N PHE A 290 12.02 19.13 -10.36
CA PHE A 290 11.34 18.08 -9.63
C PHE A 290 9.96 18.55 -9.16
N PRO A 291 8.86 17.93 -9.62
CA PRO A 291 7.52 18.29 -9.17
C PRO A 291 7.21 17.71 -7.79
N PHE A 292 6.51 18.48 -6.96
CA PHE A 292 6.03 18.05 -5.65
C PHE A 292 4.71 18.73 -5.28
N VAL A 293 3.94 18.16 -4.37
CA VAL A 293 2.65 18.69 -3.94
C VAL A 293 2.78 19.35 -2.57
N VAL A 294 2.34 20.59 -2.46
CA VAL A 294 2.12 21.26 -1.17
C VAL A 294 0.70 20.98 -0.71
N GLU A 295 0.56 20.40 0.48
CA GLU A 295 -0.74 20.03 1.03
C GLU A 295 -0.81 20.39 2.52
N ARG A 296 -1.95 20.92 2.98
CA ARG A 296 -2.13 21.24 4.40
C ARG A 296 -2.18 19.97 5.23
N LYS A 297 -1.62 20.04 6.43
CA LYS A 297 -1.80 19.03 7.46
C LYS A 297 -2.91 19.41 8.42
N LEU A 298 -3.75 18.44 8.76
CA LEU A 298 -4.76 18.54 9.81
C LEU A 298 -4.44 17.45 10.84
N LEU A 299 -4.20 17.86 12.10
CA LEU A 299 -3.81 16.94 13.18
C LEU A 299 -2.58 16.06 12.84
N GLY A 300 -1.61 16.62 12.11
CA GLY A 300 -0.36 15.93 11.74
C GLY A 300 -0.44 15.06 10.48
N LEU A 301 -1.63 14.83 9.92
CA LEU A 301 -1.84 14.07 8.69
C LEU A 301 -2.11 15.01 7.51
N PHE A 302 -1.69 14.65 6.29
CA PHE A 302 -2.09 15.39 5.10
C PHE A 302 -3.62 15.35 4.93
N GLN A 303 -4.21 16.43 4.42
CA GLN A 303 -5.67 16.56 4.30
C GLN A 303 -6.32 15.41 3.52
N SER A 304 -5.69 14.94 2.44
CA SER A 304 -6.13 13.78 1.65
C SER A 304 -6.20 12.52 2.48
N ASP A 305 -5.20 12.31 3.32
CA ASP A 305 -5.04 11.11 4.13
C ASP A 305 -6.02 11.17 5.30
N PHE A 306 -6.17 12.35 5.91
CA PHE A 306 -7.17 12.59 6.94
C PHE A 306 -8.59 12.29 6.45
N LEU A 307 -8.98 12.77 5.27
CA LEU A 307 -10.30 12.50 4.69
C LEU A 307 -10.49 11.02 4.37
N ARG A 308 -9.47 10.37 3.81
CA ARG A 308 -9.51 8.94 3.48
C ARG A 308 -9.68 8.08 4.73
N TYR A 309 -8.87 8.30 5.76
CA TYR A 309 -8.97 7.56 7.01
C TYR A 309 -10.25 7.90 7.77
N GLY A 310 -10.61 9.18 7.86
CA GLY A 310 -11.86 9.62 8.49
C GLY A 310 -13.09 8.98 7.84
N GLY A 311 -13.12 8.87 6.50
CA GLY A 311 -14.19 8.19 5.76
C GLY A 311 -14.28 6.70 6.10
N ILE A 312 -13.14 5.99 6.16
CA ILE A 312 -13.09 4.58 6.54
C ILE A 312 -13.58 4.39 7.98
N THR A 313 -13.10 5.19 8.92
CA THR A 313 -13.50 5.13 10.34
C THR A 313 -15.00 5.38 10.50
N LEU A 314 -15.55 6.36 9.79
CA LEU A 314 -16.99 6.67 9.81
C LEU A 314 -17.82 5.49 9.26
N LEU A 315 -17.39 4.87 8.16
CA LEU A 315 -18.06 3.70 7.58
C LEU A 315 -18.07 2.51 8.56
N VAL A 316 -16.94 2.22 9.22
CA VAL A 316 -16.85 1.17 10.24
C VAL A 316 -17.76 1.48 11.43
N GLY A 317 -17.81 2.74 11.88
CA GLY A 317 -18.70 3.19 12.94
C GLY A 317 -20.18 2.95 12.61
N ILE A 318 -20.61 3.29 11.38
CA ILE A 318 -21.97 3.03 10.91
C ILE A 318 -22.27 1.52 10.90
N LEU A 319 -21.35 0.71 10.37
CA LEU A 319 -21.52 -0.75 10.32
C LEU A 319 -21.71 -1.34 11.73
N MET A 320 -20.92 -0.87 12.71
CA MET A 320 -21.05 -1.30 14.10
C MET A 320 -22.39 -0.90 14.73
N VAL A 321 -22.90 0.30 14.43
CA VAL A 321 -24.23 0.73 14.89
C VAL A 321 -25.33 -0.15 14.27
N LEU A 322 -25.22 -0.47 12.98
CA LEU A 322 -26.18 -1.35 12.29
C LEU A 322 -26.14 -2.77 12.84
N LEU A 323 -24.96 -3.35 13.04
CA LEU A 323 -24.77 -4.65 13.68
C LEU A 323 -25.34 -4.65 15.10
N GLY A 324 -25.05 -3.61 15.89
CA GLY A 324 -25.61 -3.44 17.24
C GLY A 324 -27.14 -3.41 17.22
N ARG A 325 -27.75 -2.66 16.30
CA ARG A 325 -29.21 -2.63 16.10
C ARG A 325 -29.76 -4.00 15.69
N ALA A 326 -29.11 -4.70 14.78
CA ALA A 326 -29.52 -6.03 14.34
C ALA A 326 -29.47 -7.05 15.49
N LEU A 327 -28.42 -7.02 16.31
CA LEU A 327 -28.27 -7.88 17.49
C LEU A 327 -29.32 -7.56 18.56
N ILE A 328 -29.61 -6.28 18.81
CA ILE A 328 -30.68 -5.88 19.76
C ILE A 328 -32.05 -6.33 19.23
N LYS A 329 -32.32 -6.19 17.93
CA LYS A 329 -33.57 -6.65 17.31
C LYS A 329 -33.72 -8.17 17.45
N ARG A 330 -32.67 -8.94 17.17
CA ARG A 330 -32.67 -10.40 17.34
C ARG A 330 -32.94 -10.81 18.78
N ARG A 331 -32.34 -10.12 19.78
CA ARG A 331 -32.63 -10.37 21.20
C ARG A 331 -34.06 -10.01 21.61
N ARG A 332 -34.68 -8.99 21.01
CA ARG A 332 -36.08 -8.64 21.31
C ARG A 332 -37.08 -9.65 20.74
N SER A 333 -36.82 -10.20 19.56
CA SER A 333 -37.66 -11.26 18.97
C SER A 333 -37.62 -12.58 19.75
N VAL A 334 -36.59 -12.81 20.57
CA VAL A 334 -36.48 -13.99 21.45
C VAL A 334 -37.21 -13.78 22.79
N ARG A 335 -37.68 -12.57 23.11
CA ARG A 335 -38.58 -12.42 24.26
C ARG A 335 -39.92 -13.02 23.89
N PHE A 336 -40.14 -14.25 24.32
CA PHE A 336 -41.38 -14.98 24.15
C PHE A 336 -42.53 -14.10 24.64
N ALA A 337 -43.43 -13.76 23.72
CA ALA A 337 -44.73 -13.28 24.13
C ALA A 337 -45.38 -14.42 24.91
N PRO A 338 -45.98 -14.15 26.09
CA PRO A 338 -46.66 -15.19 26.83
C PRO A 338 -47.70 -15.85 25.93
N PHE A 339 -47.75 -17.18 25.93
CA PHE A 339 -48.74 -17.91 25.16
C PHE A 339 -50.14 -17.61 25.70
N ASP A 340 -51.08 -17.31 24.81
CA ASP A 340 -52.46 -17.09 25.18
C ASP A 340 -53.15 -18.45 25.41
N TYR A 341 -53.71 -18.65 26.61
CA TYR A 341 -54.49 -19.81 27.02
C TYR A 341 -55.90 -19.43 27.47
N SER A 342 -56.43 -18.34 26.91
CA SER A 342 -57.78 -17.84 27.20
C SER A 342 -58.88 -18.86 26.88
N ASP A 343 -58.63 -19.78 25.96
CA ASP A 343 -59.51 -20.88 25.54
C ASP A 343 -59.55 -22.07 26.53
N ILE A 344 -58.55 -22.20 27.40
CA ILE A 344 -58.49 -23.25 28.42
C ILE A 344 -59.27 -22.84 29.68
N PRO A 345 -60.04 -23.76 30.32
CA PRO A 345 -60.73 -23.48 31.58
C PRO A 345 -59.78 -22.94 32.65
N HIS A 346 -60.24 -21.96 33.43
CA HIS A 346 -59.39 -21.22 34.36
C HIS A 346 -58.62 -22.14 35.36
N GLY A 347 -59.25 -23.22 35.82
CA GLY A 347 -58.61 -24.17 36.75
C GLY A 347 -57.42 -24.94 36.16
N GLU A 348 -57.33 -25.04 34.84
CA GLU A 348 -56.28 -25.78 34.14
C GLU A 348 -55.25 -24.85 33.47
N ARG A 349 -55.65 -23.61 33.15
CA ARG A 349 -54.83 -22.60 32.46
C ARG A 349 -53.44 -22.43 33.07
N THR A 350 -53.35 -22.33 34.40
CA THR A 350 -52.09 -22.12 35.10
C THR A 350 -51.08 -23.25 34.82
N PHE A 351 -51.54 -24.49 34.64
CA PHE A 351 -50.64 -25.61 34.31
C PHE A 351 -50.11 -25.53 32.89
N TYR A 352 -50.92 -25.08 31.94
CA TYR A 352 -50.50 -24.86 30.55
C TYR A 352 -49.45 -23.73 30.46
N GLU A 353 -49.67 -22.63 31.17
CA GLU A 353 -48.72 -21.51 31.25
C GLU A 353 -47.39 -21.95 31.86
N ILE A 354 -47.42 -22.60 33.04
CA ILE A 354 -46.20 -23.07 33.72
C ILE A 354 -45.43 -24.07 32.86
N LEU A 355 -46.11 -25.03 32.22
CA LEU A 355 -45.45 -26.04 31.39
C LEU A 355 -44.81 -25.41 30.15
N SER A 356 -45.52 -24.52 29.45
CA SER A 356 -44.94 -23.82 28.31
C SER A 356 -43.77 -22.93 28.69
N ASP A 357 -43.87 -22.19 29.79
CA ASP A 357 -42.77 -21.36 30.28
C ASP A 357 -41.56 -22.24 30.66
N THR A 358 -41.80 -23.39 31.29
CA THR A 358 -40.73 -24.35 31.64
C THR A 358 -40.05 -24.90 30.38
N ILE A 359 -40.82 -25.32 29.37
CA ILE A 359 -40.28 -25.81 28.09
C ILE A 359 -39.49 -24.70 27.41
N MET A 360 -39.95 -23.45 27.50
CA MET A 360 -39.27 -22.32 26.90
C MET A 360 -37.96 -21.97 27.62
N GLU A 361 -37.94 -21.99 28.94
CA GLU A 361 -36.71 -21.85 29.74
C GLU A 361 -35.72 -22.98 29.45
N MET A 362 -36.20 -24.21 29.24
CA MET A 362 -35.36 -25.32 28.80
C MET A 362 -34.79 -25.06 27.40
N ARG A 363 -35.62 -24.62 26.45
CA ARG A 363 -35.20 -24.28 25.08
C ARG A 363 -34.14 -23.17 25.06
N GLU A 364 -34.23 -22.19 25.94
CA GLU A 364 -33.18 -21.16 26.06
C GLU A 364 -31.82 -21.72 26.50
N ARG A 365 -31.79 -22.86 27.20
CA ARG A 365 -30.57 -23.48 27.73
C ARG A 365 -29.98 -24.54 26.80
N VAL A 366 -30.81 -25.40 26.22
CA VAL A 366 -30.35 -26.53 25.39
C VAL A 366 -30.69 -26.41 23.91
N GLY A 367 -31.39 -25.34 23.50
CA GLY A 367 -31.86 -25.19 22.13
C GLY A 367 -33.10 -26.05 21.85
N ASP A 368 -33.28 -26.42 20.58
CA ASP A 368 -34.51 -27.07 20.11
C ASP A 368 -34.69 -28.51 20.63
N ASP A 369 -33.62 -29.13 21.16
CA ASP A 369 -33.68 -30.46 21.81
C ASP A 369 -34.69 -30.50 22.97
N ALA A 370 -34.94 -29.36 23.64
CA ALA A 370 -35.97 -29.25 24.67
C ALA A 370 -37.37 -29.58 24.15
N LEU A 371 -37.66 -29.26 22.87
CA LEU A 371 -38.95 -29.51 22.25
C LEU A 371 -39.11 -30.99 21.91
N ASP A 372 -38.02 -31.66 21.52
CA ASP A 372 -38.04 -33.11 21.26
C ASP A 372 -38.23 -33.90 22.55
N ILE A 373 -37.57 -33.49 23.65
CA ILE A 373 -37.80 -34.07 24.98
C ILE A 373 -39.26 -33.92 25.37
N ALA A 374 -39.79 -32.68 25.31
CA ALA A 374 -41.15 -32.40 25.73
C ALA A 374 -42.20 -33.09 24.85
N ALA A 375 -41.93 -33.26 23.55
CA ALA A 375 -42.82 -33.96 22.62
C ALA A 375 -42.88 -35.48 22.85
N ASN A 376 -41.89 -36.07 23.53
CA ASN A 376 -41.81 -37.50 23.82
C ASN A 376 -42.38 -37.86 25.20
N ILE A 377 -42.95 -36.92 25.95
CA ILE A 377 -43.52 -37.18 27.27
C ILE A 377 -44.95 -37.67 27.12
N ASP A 378 -45.22 -38.83 27.72
CA ASP A 378 -46.55 -39.40 27.74
C ASP A 378 -47.56 -38.43 28.36
N GLY A 379 -48.62 -38.17 27.58
CA GLY A 379 -49.72 -37.29 27.96
C GLY A 379 -49.46 -35.79 27.87
N LEU A 380 -48.34 -35.37 27.29
CA LEU A 380 -48.07 -33.99 26.93
C LEU A 380 -48.06 -33.83 25.40
N LYS A 381 -48.98 -33.03 24.86
CA LYS A 381 -48.97 -32.66 23.45
C LYS A 381 -48.58 -31.20 23.31
N ILE A 382 -47.52 -30.92 22.56
CA ILE A 382 -47.02 -29.55 22.32
C ILE A 382 -46.96 -29.23 20.83
N ASP A 383 -46.94 -27.94 20.53
CA ASP A 383 -46.50 -27.42 19.25
C ASP A 383 -44.96 -27.45 19.19
N LYS A 384 -44.42 -28.30 18.32
CA LYS A 384 -42.97 -28.49 18.15
C LYS A 384 -42.22 -27.25 17.63
N ALA A 385 -42.91 -26.27 17.05
CA ALA A 385 -42.26 -25.06 16.56
C ALA A 385 -42.10 -24.03 17.69
N THR A 386 -43.14 -23.90 18.52
CA THR A 386 -43.24 -22.82 19.50
C THR A 386 -42.94 -23.27 20.93
N GLY A 387 -43.20 -24.53 21.28
CA GLY A 387 -43.20 -25.02 22.68
C GLY A 387 -44.51 -24.76 23.41
N ARG A 388 -45.56 -24.31 22.70
CA ARG A 388 -46.90 -24.14 23.27
C ARG A 388 -47.52 -25.50 23.61
N VAL A 389 -48.06 -25.65 24.82
CA VAL A 389 -48.81 -26.84 25.21
C VAL A 389 -50.18 -26.82 24.54
N LEU A 390 -50.51 -27.88 23.81
CA LEU A 390 -51.79 -28.03 23.09
C LEU A 390 -52.80 -28.85 23.88
N ALA A 391 -52.35 -29.92 24.56
CA ALA A 391 -53.22 -30.77 25.36
C ALA A 391 -52.46 -31.51 26.47
N LEU A 392 -53.16 -31.79 27.57
CA LEU A 392 -52.70 -32.62 28.68
C LEU A 392 -53.68 -33.78 28.86
N THR A 393 -53.20 -35.03 28.79
CA THR A 393 -54.03 -36.22 29.06
C THR A 393 -53.67 -36.90 30.38
N GLU A 394 -52.60 -36.46 31.03
CA GLU A 394 -52.15 -36.94 32.34
C GLU A 394 -52.16 -35.85 33.40
N ARG A 395 -51.95 -36.24 34.67
CA ARG A 395 -51.87 -35.29 35.79
C ARG A 395 -50.67 -34.34 35.58
N PRO A 396 -50.85 -33.01 35.64
CA PRO A 396 -49.79 -32.04 35.37
C PRO A 396 -48.52 -32.26 36.22
N SER A 397 -48.68 -32.66 37.49
CA SER A 397 -47.54 -32.95 38.37
C SER A 397 -46.67 -34.10 37.89
N LYS A 398 -47.27 -35.14 37.28
CA LYS A 398 -46.54 -36.27 36.70
C LYS A 398 -45.79 -35.82 35.44
N ILE A 399 -46.44 -35.03 34.58
CA ILE A 399 -45.82 -34.47 33.36
C ILE A 399 -44.60 -33.61 33.71
N ILE A 400 -44.74 -32.70 34.69
CA ILE A 400 -43.63 -31.84 35.15
C ILE A 400 -42.47 -32.69 35.67
N ALA A 401 -42.74 -33.69 36.53
CA ALA A 401 -41.70 -34.54 37.10
C ALA A 401 -40.93 -35.32 36.00
N THR A 402 -41.65 -35.88 35.03
CA THR A 402 -41.04 -36.58 33.89
C THR A 402 -40.22 -35.63 33.02
N LEU A 403 -40.75 -34.43 32.72
CA LEU A 403 -40.07 -33.41 31.93
C LEU A 403 -38.74 -32.99 32.56
N VAL A 404 -38.74 -32.71 33.86
CA VAL A 404 -37.53 -32.36 34.61
C VAL A 404 -36.54 -33.53 34.60
N SER A 405 -37.00 -34.75 34.85
CA SER A 405 -36.14 -35.94 34.89
C SER A 405 -35.45 -36.21 33.55
N GLU A 406 -36.19 -36.21 32.44
CA GLU A 406 -35.61 -36.44 31.10
C GLU A 406 -34.65 -35.32 30.71
N TYR A 407 -34.96 -34.09 31.09
CA TYR A 407 -34.09 -32.96 30.86
C TYR A 407 -32.77 -33.04 31.66
N GLU A 408 -32.80 -33.45 32.94
CA GLU A 408 -31.60 -33.68 33.76
C GLU A 408 -30.73 -34.80 33.20
N LYS A 409 -31.34 -35.89 32.71
CA LYS A 409 -30.62 -37.01 32.07
C LYS A 409 -29.84 -36.53 30.85
N LEU A 410 -30.44 -35.69 30.01
CA LEU A 410 -29.81 -35.18 28.80
C LEU A 410 -28.65 -34.22 29.10
N LEU A 411 -28.81 -33.35 30.11
CA LEU A 411 -27.77 -32.39 30.51
C LEU A 411 -26.64 -33.00 31.35
N GLY A 412 -26.84 -34.17 31.94
CA GLY A 412 -25.89 -34.78 32.88
C GLY A 412 -25.65 -33.94 34.14
N LYS A 413 -26.56 -33.01 34.47
CA LYS A 413 -26.47 -32.11 35.62
C LYS A 413 -27.86 -31.89 36.22
N LYS A 414 -27.94 -31.78 37.56
CA LYS A 414 -29.18 -31.42 38.26
C LYS A 414 -29.59 -30.01 37.90
N VAL A 415 -30.85 -29.83 37.54
CA VAL A 415 -31.37 -28.56 37.06
C VAL A 415 -31.92 -27.81 38.27
N SER A 416 -31.18 -26.79 38.70
CA SER A 416 -31.74 -25.85 39.66
C SER A 416 -32.72 -24.94 38.90
N PHE A 417 -34.01 -25.05 39.24
CA PHE A 417 -35.05 -24.07 38.90
C PHE A 417 -35.00 -22.86 39.83
N SER A 418 -33.94 -22.73 40.64
CA SER A 418 -33.73 -21.48 41.36
C SER A 418 -33.50 -20.39 40.31
N PHE A 419 -34.38 -19.38 40.29
CA PHE A 419 -34.35 -18.24 39.36
C PHE A 419 -33.07 -17.38 39.45
N ARG A 420 -32.06 -17.84 40.20
CA ARG A 420 -30.78 -17.18 40.38
C ARG A 420 -29.80 -17.79 39.38
N ARG A 421 -29.58 -17.10 38.25
CA ARG A 421 -28.46 -17.42 37.35
C ARG A 421 -27.20 -17.61 38.19
N GLU A 422 -26.66 -18.84 38.19
CA GLU A 422 -25.29 -19.07 38.62
C GLU A 422 -24.41 -18.17 37.75
N LYS A 423 -23.59 -17.33 38.39
CA LYS A 423 -22.52 -16.66 37.66
C LYS A 423 -21.66 -17.79 37.10
N ALA A 424 -21.52 -17.84 35.79
CA ALA A 424 -20.45 -18.62 35.20
C ALA A 424 -19.15 -18.08 35.80
N ASP A 425 -18.45 -18.92 36.56
CA ASP A 425 -17.08 -18.65 36.95
C ASP A 425 -16.26 -18.61 35.65
N LEU A 426 -15.95 -17.39 35.22
CA LEU A 426 -15.07 -17.05 34.10
C LEU A 426 -13.79 -16.44 34.66
#